data_AF-A0A9W9W8J1-F1
#
_entry.id   AF-A0A9W9W8J1-F1
#
_cell.length_a   1.000
_cell.length_b   1.000
_cell.length_c   1.000
_cell.angle_alpha   90.00
_cell.angle_beta   90.00
_cell.angle_gamma   90.00
#
_symmetry.space_group_name_H-M   'P 1'
#
loop_
_entity.id
_entity.type
_entity.pdbx_description
1 polymer ?
#
loop_
_entity_poly.entity_id
_entity_poly.type
_entity_poly.pdbx_seq_one_letter_code
_entity_poly.pdbx_strand_id
1 'polypeptide(L)'
;MADEARVNNFKKEFHNAAAKAVTAKQEAKKRYDEAKEYGMTNDPFDAWVIQNDPAFINVYHMYTDKHYMLTEAFTFYDEGKAGEWNKKFKDLRSKWHLGYFGNGKEKGSDFIVITDEDVDRYEEILEEQWKLKNGD
;
A
#
# COMPACT_ATOMS: atom_id res chain seq x y z
N MET A 1 -6.67 28.80 -3.38
CA MET A 1 -7.84 27.91 -3.16
C MET A 1 -7.96 26.78 -4.20
N ALA A 2 -7.38 26.91 -5.40
CA ALA A 2 -7.39 25.82 -6.38
C ALA A 2 -6.52 24.61 -5.96
N ASP A 3 -5.44 24.85 -5.23
CA ASP A 3 -4.44 23.83 -4.92
C ASP A 3 -4.87 22.88 -3.79
N GLU A 4 -5.59 23.37 -2.79
CA GLU A 4 -6.15 22.53 -1.71
C GLU A 4 -7.30 21.64 -2.19
N ALA A 5 -8.20 22.18 -3.02
CA ALA A 5 -9.28 21.41 -3.63
C ALA A 5 -8.71 20.30 -4.54
N ARG A 6 -7.61 20.59 -5.25
CA ARG A 6 -6.88 19.62 -6.07
C ARG A 6 -6.29 18.50 -5.22
N VAL A 7 -5.61 18.81 -4.11
CA VAL A 7 -5.09 17.82 -3.17
C VAL A 7 -6.22 16.93 -2.62
N ASN A 8 -7.34 17.52 -2.20
CA ASN A 8 -8.48 16.75 -1.68
C ASN A 8 -9.08 15.80 -2.73
N ASN A 9 -9.17 16.23 -3.99
CA ASN A 9 -9.61 15.35 -5.07
C ASN A 9 -8.64 14.18 -5.29
N PHE A 10 -7.33 14.45 -5.35
CA PHE A 10 -6.35 13.39 -5.51
C PHE A 10 -6.28 12.45 -4.31
N LYS A 11 -6.49 12.95 -3.08
CA LYS A 11 -6.57 12.10 -1.87
C LYS A 11 -7.74 11.12 -1.99
N LYS A 12 -8.91 11.59 -2.45
CA LYS A 12 -10.07 10.72 -2.74
C LYS A 12 -9.80 9.70 -3.85
N GLU A 13 -9.15 10.10 -4.94
CA GLU A 13 -8.78 9.18 -6.02
C GLU A 13 -7.79 8.12 -5.56
N PHE A 14 -6.79 8.52 -4.77
CA PHE A 14 -5.82 7.63 -4.16
C PHE A 14 -6.49 6.65 -3.18
N HIS A 15 -7.34 7.13 -2.28
CA HIS A 15 -8.12 6.29 -1.36
C HIS A 15 -8.92 5.21 -2.10
N ASN A 16 -9.66 5.61 -3.14
CA ASN A 16 -10.43 4.67 -3.96
C ASN A 16 -9.56 3.65 -4.69
N ALA A 17 -8.38 4.07 -5.18
CA ALA A 17 -7.44 3.18 -5.85
C ALA A 17 -6.78 2.20 -4.87
N ALA A 18 -6.43 2.66 -3.67
CA ALA A 18 -5.90 1.83 -2.59
C ALA A 18 -6.91 0.77 -2.16
N ALA A 19 -8.16 1.15 -1.92
CA ALA A 19 -9.23 0.20 -1.59
C ALA A 19 -9.41 -0.88 -2.66
N LYS A 20 -9.42 -0.49 -3.94
CA LYS A 20 -9.48 -1.43 -5.07
C LYS A 20 -8.27 -2.36 -5.11
N ALA A 21 -7.07 -1.83 -4.90
CA ALA A 21 -5.84 -2.63 -4.87
C ALA A 21 -5.82 -3.62 -3.71
N VAL A 22 -6.33 -3.24 -2.53
CA VAL A 22 -6.51 -4.16 -1.38
C VAL A 22 -7.45 -5.30 -1.76
N THR A 23 -8.63 -5.00 -2.30
CA THR A 23 -9.60 -6.04 -2.71
C THR A 23 -9.01 -6.95 -3.80
N ALA A 24 -8.41 -6.37 -4.84
CA ALA A 24 -7.81 -7.14 -5.93
C ALA A 24 -6.66 -8.04 -5.43
N LYS A 25 -5.83 -7.55 -4.49
CA LYS A 25 -4.78 -8.34 -3.85
C LYS A 25 -5.34 -9.51 -3.06
N GLN A 26 -6.42 -9.31 -2.31
CA GLN A 26 -7.07 -10.38 -1.55
C GLN A 26 -7.63 -11.47 -2.48
N GLU A 27 -8.24 -11.08 -3.58
CA GLU A 27 -8.74 -12.03 -4.60
C GLU A 27 -7.60 -12.77 -5.30
N ALA A 28 -6.54 -12.07 -5.70
CA ALA A 28 -5.34 -12.68 -6.29
C ALA A 28 -4.69 -13.66 -5.31
N LYS A 29 -4.62 -13.29 -4.03
CA LYS A 29 -4.09 -14.16 -2.97
C LYS A 29 -4.94 -15.41 -2.78
N LYS A 30 -6.27 -15.29 -2.84
CA LYS A 30 -7.17 -16.46 -2.79
C LYS A 30 -6.87 -17.43 -3.95
N ARG A 31 -6.77 -16.92 -5.19
CA ARG A 31 -6.43 -17.74 -6.37
C ARG A 31 -5.05 -18.40 -6.24
N TYR A 32 -4.06 -17.67 -5.74
CA TYR A 32 -2.72 -18.20 -5.49
C TYR A 32 -2.71 -19.30 -4.42
N ASP A 33 -3.41 -19.08 -3.30
CA ASP A 33 -3.48 -20.05 -2.21
C ASP A 33 -4.20 -21.33 -2.69
N GLU A 34 -5.25 -21.23 -3.50
CA GLU A 34 -5.88 -22.36 -4.19
C GLU A 34 -4.89 -23.08 -5.13
N ALA A 35 -4.16 -22.33 -5.98
CA ALA A 35 -3.14 -22.91 -6.87
C ALA A 35 -2.04 -23.66 -6.10
N LYS A 36 -1.63 -23.16 -4.92
CA LYS A 36 -0.70 -23.84 -4.03
C LYS A 36 -1.29 -25.11 -3.44
N GLU A 37 -2.53 -25.07 -2.97
CA GLU A 37 -3.22 -26.23 -2.38
C GLU A 37 -3.32 -27.38 -3.38
N TYR A 38 -3.58 -27.09 -4.66
CA TYR A 38 -3.63 -28.09 -5.74
C TYR A 38 -2.26 -28.46 -6.31
N GLY A 39 -1.15 -27.93 -5.77
CA GLY A 39 0.20 -28.21 -6.24
C GLY A 39 0.51 -27.66 -7.63
N MET A 40 -0.26 -26.67 -8.10
CA MET A 40 -0.08 -26.04 -9.42
C MET A 40 1.09 -25.04 -9.46
N THR A 41 1.53 -24.54 -8.30
CA THR A 41 2.68 -23.63 -8.21
C THR A 41 3.44 -23.82 -6.90
N ASN A 42 4.77 -23.65 -6.96
CA ASN A 42 5.63 -23.49 -5.79
C ASN A 42 6.23 -22.08 -5.69
N ASP A 43 5.91 -21.22 -6.65
CA ASP A 43 6.47 -19.89 -6.75
C ASP A 43 6.06 -19.02 -5.54
N PRO A 44 6.85 -18.00 -5.20
CA PRO A 44 6.39 -16.96 -4.31
C PRO A 44 5.22 -16.19 -4.95
N PHE A 45 4.31 -15.68 -4.12
CA PHE A 45 3.10 -14.96 -4.56
C PHE A 45 3.43 -13.88 -5.60
N ASP A 46 4.46 -13.07 -5.34
CA ASP A 46 4.82 -11.94 -6.20
C ASP A 46 5.23 -12.39 -7.62
N ALA A 47 5.99 -13.48 -7.74
CA ALA A 47 6.35 -14.03 -9.03
C ALA A 47 5.13 -14.64 -9.74
N TRP A 48 4.27 -15.31 -8.97
CA TRP A 48 3.06 -15.95 -9.50
C TRP A 48 2.06 -14.92 -10.06
N VAL A 49 1.77 -13.83 -9.33
CA VAL A 49 0.76 -12.85 -9.77
C VAL A 49 1.18 -12.09 -11.02
N ILE A 50 2.47 -11.84 -11.22
CA ILE A 50 2.98 -11.19 -12.44
C ILE A 50 2.60 -11.98 -13.69
N GLN A 51 2.60 -13.31 -13.60
CA GLN A 51 2.35 -14.19 -14.73
C GLN A 51 0.87 -14.60 -14.84
N ASN A 52 0.19 -14.77 -13.70
CA ASN A 52 -1.12 -15.42 -13.64
C ASN A 52 -2.27 -14.46 -13.34
N ASP A 53 -1.97 -13.22 -12.90
CA ASP A 53 -3.00 -12.25 -12.51
C ASP A 53 -2.74 -10.83 -13.06
N PRO A 54 -2.77 -10.66 -14.40
CA PRO A 54 -2.57 -9.36 -15.02
C PRO A 54 -3.65 -8.33 -14.61
N ALA A 55 -4.83 -8.80 -14.22
CA ALA A 55 -5.89 -7.92 -13.71
C ALA A 55 -5.47 -7.26 -12.39
N PHE A 56 -4.95 -8.04 -11.43
CA PHE A 56 -4.38 -7.49 -10.21
C PHE A 56 -3.23 -6.52 -10.48
N ILE A 57 -2.29 -6.90 -11.35
CA ILE A 57 -1.14 -6.04 -11.70
C ILE A 57 -1.59 -4.69 -12.25
N ASN A 58 -2.61 -4.67 -13.12
CA ASN A 58 -3.17 -3.43 -13.64
C ASN A 58 -3.77 -2.56 -12.53
N VAL A 59 -4.53 -3.15 -11.61
CA VAL A 59 -5.09 -2.41 -10.47
C VAL A 59 -3.99 -1.88 -9.54
N TYR A 60 -2.92 -2.65 -9.33
CA TYR A 60 -1.77 -2.22 -8.55
C TYR A 60 -1.05 -1.03 -9.20
N HIS A 61 -0.83 -1.06 -10.52
CA HIS A 61 -0.26 0.07 -11.24
C HIS A 61 -1.14 1.32 -11.16
N MET A 62 -2.46 1.17 -11.28
CA MET A 62 -3.38 2.29 -11.08
C MET A 62 -3.25 2.90 -9.68
N TYR A 63 -3.11 2.07 -8.65
CA TYR A 63 -2.85 2.53 -7.29
C TYR A 63 -1.53 3.33 -7.20
N THR A 64 -0.44 2.82 -7.76
CA THR A 64 0.86 3.52 -7.73
C THR A 64 0.81 4.84 -8.50
N ASP A 65 0.08 4.90 -9.62
CA ASP A 65 -0.10 6.13 -10.39
C ASP A 65 -0.88 7.18 -9.60
N LYS A 66 -1.94 6.77 -8.88
CA LYS A 66 -2.69 7.70 -8.02
C LYS A 66 -1.89 8.19 -6.82
N HIS A 67 -1.01 7.36 -6.26
CA HIS A 67 -0.05 7.83 -5.25
C HIS A 67 0.90 8.90 -5.82
N TYR A 68 1.42 8.68 -7.03
CA TYR A 68 2.28 9.66 -7.70
C TYR A 68 1.54 10.98 -7.94
N MET A 69 0.31 10.93 -8.46
CA MET A 69 -0.50 12.13 -8.70
C MET A 69 -0.82 12.91 -7.42
N LEU A 70 -1.12 12.21 -6.31
CA LEU A 70 -1.34 12.85 -5.02
C LEU A 70 -0.06 13.51 -4.49
N THR A 71 1.07 12.83 -4.64
CA THR A 71 2.37 13.37 -4.23
C THR A 71 2.72 14.64 -5.00
N GLU A 72 2.52 14.63 -6.31
CA GLU A 72 2.73 15.81 -7.17
C GLU A 72 1.79 16.95 -6.79
N ALA A 73 0.51 16.66 -6.49
CA ALA A 73 -0.44 17.65 -6.01
C ALA A 73 -0.01 18.27 -4.68
N PHE A 74 0.51 17.47 -3.74
CA PHE A 74 1.08 18.00 -2.50
C PHE A 74 2.27 18.91 -2.78
N THR A 75 3.19 18.54 -3.68
CA THR A 75 4.37 19.37 -4.01
C THR A 75 3.97 20.76 -4.50
N PHE A 76 2.91 20.88 -5.31
CA PHE A 76 2.42 22.18 -5.79
C PHE A 76 1.68 22.99 -4.72
N TYR A 77 1.04 22.33 -3.76
CA TYR A 77 0.26 22.99 -2.71
C TYR A 77 1.12 23.42 -1.51
N ASP A 78 1.94 22.51 -0.99
CA ASP A 78 2.75 22.68 0.21
C ASP A 78 3.89 21.65 0.21
N GLU A 79 5.10 22.10 -0.11
CA GLU A 79 6.29 21.26 -0.18
C GLU A 79 6.62 20.59 1.17
N GLY A 80 6.30 21.25 2.30
CA GLY A 80 6.47 20.68 3.63
C GLY A 80 5.56 19.48 3.85
N LYS A 81 4.27 19.61 3.52
CA LYS A 81 3.31 18.50 3.55
C LYS A 81 3.68 17.39 2.57
N ALA A 82 4.18 17.74 1.39
CA ALA A 82 4.66 16.75 0.42
C ALA A 82 5.84 15.93 0.96
N GLY A 83 6.77 16.60 1.64
CA GLY A 83 7.89 15.96 2.31
C GLY A 83 7.45 15.02 3.43
N GLU A 84 6.52 15.46 4.27
CA GLU A 84 5.98 14.67 5.38
C GLU A 84 5.22 13.43 4.88
N TRP A 85 4.30 13.62 3.92
CA TRP A 85 3.55 12.53 3.29
C TRP A 85 4.50 11.46 2.72
N ASN A 86 5.46 11.88 1.90
CA ASN A 86 6.42 10.97 1.27
C ASN A 86 7.28 10.23 2.30
N LYS A 87 7.71 10.92 3.35
CA LYS A 87 8.50 10.32 4.42
C LYS A 87 7.70 9.22 5.12
N LYS A 88 6.47 9.52 5.56
CA LYS A 88 5.59 8.56 6.23
C LYS A 88 5.27 7.37 5.32
N PHE A 89 4.90 7.63 4.07
CA PHE A 89 4.57 6.58 3.11
C PHE A 89 5.77 5.65 2.83
N LYS A 90 6.96 6.20 2.57
CA LYS A 90 8.17 5.39 2.32
C LYS A 90 8.57 4.59 3.55
N ASP A 91 8.47 5.19 4.73
CA ASP A 91 8.80 4.50 5.97
C ASP A 91 7.84 3.35 6.24
N LEU A 92 6.52 3.56 6.11
CA LEU A 92 5.52 2.48 6.17
C LEU A 92 5.84 1.39 5.15
N ARG A 93 6.10 1.73 3.89
CA ARG A 93 6.39 0.75 2.84
C ARG A 93 7.61 -0.09 3.17
N SER A 94 8.71 0.56 3.54
CA SER A 94 9.95 -0.12 3.93
C SER A 94 9.70 -1.05 5.10
N LYS A 95 8.99 -0.56 6.12
CA LYS A 95 8.75 -1.33 7.31
C LYS A 95 7.79 -2.50 7.09
N TRP A 96 6.78 -2.36 6.23
CA TRP A 96 5.85 -3.44 5.86
C TRP A 96 6.57 -4.51 5.04
N HIS A 97 7.41 -4.08 4.09
CA HIS A 97 8.25 -4.97 3.29
C HIS A 97 9.18 -5.81 4.16
N LEU A 98 9.85 -5.17 5.13
CA LEU A 98 10.72 -5.83 6.10
C LEU A 98 9.96 -6.66 7.15
N GLY A 99 8.62 -6.65 7.10
CA GLY A 99 7.77 -7.41 8.02
C GLY A 99 7.68 -6.82 9.43
N TYR A 100 8.05 -5.55 9.60
CA TYR A 100 7.95 -4.85 10.88
C TYR A 100 6.52 -4.41 11.23
N PHE A 101 5.62 -4.27 10.25
CA PHE A 101 4.24 -3.85 10.44
C PHE A 101 3.35 -4.55 9.40
N GLY A 102 2.15 -4.93 9.80
CA GLY A 102 1.20 -5.70 8.99
C GLY A 102 0.82 -7.02 9.65
N ASN A 103 -0.39 -7.52 9.34
CA ASN A 103 -1.00 -8.70 9.97
C ASN A 103 -0.35 -10.04 9.54
N GLY A 104 0.98 -10.09 9.41
CA GLY A 104 1.75 -11.25 8.91
C GLY A 104 1.57 -11.54 7.41
N LYS A 105 0.56 -10.93 6.75
CA LYS A 105 0.18 -11.20 5.35
C LYS A 105 1.00 -10.45 4.28
N GLU A 106 1.75 -9.42 4.67
CA GLU A 106 2.46 -8.52 3.73
C GLU A 106 3.99 -8.68 3.75
N LYS A 107 4.53 -9.53 4.64
CA LYS A 107 5.98 -9.68 4.83
C LYS A 107 6.65 -10.11 3.54
N GLY A 108 7.65 -9.33 3.11
CA GLY A 108 8.47 -9.62 1.95
C GLY A 108 7.72 -9.56 0.61
N SER A 109 6.51 -8.98 0.56
CA SER A 109 5.82 -8.75 -0.70
C SER A 109 6.27 -7.43 -1.32
N ASP A 110 6.45 -7.42 -2.64
CA ASP A 110 6.69 -6.23 -3.44
C ASP A 110 5.39 -5.45 -3.71
N PHE A 111 4.24 -6.13 -3.60
CA PHE A 111 2.91 -5.57 -3.86
C PHE A 111 2.23 -5.00 -2.61
N ILE A 112 2.93 -4.11 -1.91
CA ILE A 112 2.41 -3.43 -0.70
C ILE A 112 1.42 -2.34 -1.09
N VAL A 113 0.28 -2.30 -0.40
CA VAL A 113 -0.79 -1.29 -0.60
C VAL A 113 -1.00 -0.53 0.70
N ILE A 114 -0.44 0.68 0.77
CA ILE A 114 -0.64 1.64 1.86
C ILE A 114 -1.82 2.54 1.51
N THR A 115 -2.75 2.71 2.44
CA THR A 115 -3.89 3.64 2.33
C THR A 115 -3.53 5.02 2.88
N ASP A 116 -4.36 6.01 2.60
CA ASP A 116 -4.21 7.34 3.21
C ASP A 116 -4.48 7.31 4.72
N GLU A 117 -5.40 6.46 5.16
CA GLU A 117 -5.66 6.21 6.58
C GLU A 117 -4.41 5.68 7.31
N ASP A 118 -3.62 4.81 6.67
CA ASP A 118 -2.37 4.30 7.24
C ASP A 118 -1.34 5.42 7.42
N VAL A 119 -1.25 6.34 6.46
CA VAL A 119 -0.36 7.50 6.53
C VAL A 119 -0.82 8.48 7.61
N ASP A 120 -2.14 8.70 7.72
CA ASP A 120 -2.73 9.58 8.73
C ASP A 120 -2.54 8.99 10.15
N ARG A 121 -2.62 7.65 10.29
CA ARG A 121 -2.40 6.91 11.55
C ARG A 121 -0.95 6.54 11.82
N TYR A 122 0.00 7.10 11.07
CA TYR A 122 1.41 6.72 11.13
C TYR A 122 1.97 6.66 12.57
N GLU A 123 1.73 7.69 13.39
CA GLU A 123 2.25 7.74 14.77
C GLU A 123 1.60 6.68 15.67
N GLU A 124 0.28 6.45 15.53
CA GLU A 124 -0.44 5.39 16.25
C GLU A 124 0.14 4.02 15.90
N ILE A 125 0.38 3.79 14.61
CA ILE A 125 0.98 2.55 14.09
C ILE A 125 2.38 2.34 14.70
N LEU A 126 3.17 3.40 14.89
CA LEU A 126 4.47 3.30 15.57
C LEU A 126 4.33 2.96 17.05
N GLU A 127 3.39 3.61 17.74
CA GLU A 127 3.15 3.42 19.17
C GLU A 127 2.65 2.00 19.48
N GLU A 128 1.66 1.51 18.72
CA GLU A 128 1.14 0.15 18.83
C GLU A 128 2.26 -0.89 18.70
N GLN A 129 3.19 -0.69 17.76
CA GLN A 129 4.33 -1.60 17.60
C GLN A 129 5.36 -1.49 18.72
N TRP A 130 5.60 -0.29 19.24
CA TRP A 130 6.50 -0.13 20.38
C TRP A 130 5.96 -0.88 21.59
N LYS A 131 4.65 -0.81 21.85
CA LYS A 131 3.98 -1.59 22.91
C LYS A 131 4.09 -3.09 22.67
N LEU A 132 3.79 -3.57 21.46
CA LEU A 132 3.89 -5.00 21.12
C LEU A 132 5.31 -5.58 21.31
N LYS A 133 6.36 -4.79 21.04
CA LYS A 133 7.76 -5.24 21.19
C LYS A 133 8.26 -5.17 22.64
N ASN A 134 7.76 -4.24 23.43
CA ASN A 134 8.29 -3.97 24.76
C ASN A 134 7.40 -4.47 25.91
N GLY A 135 6.22 -5.00 25.60
CA GLY A 135 5.38 -5.73 26.56
C GLY A 135 4.86 -4.85 27.69
N ASP A 136 3.84 -4.04 27.39
CA ASP A 136 2.90 -3.53 28.40
C ASP A 136 1.65 -4.42 28.44
#